data_AF-A0A9J9KLQ3-F1
#
_entry.id   AF-A0A9J9KLQ3-F1
#
_cell.length_a   1.000
_cell.length_b   1.000
_cell.length_c   1.000
_cell.angle_alpha   90.00
_cell.angle_beta   90.00
_cell.angle_gamma   90.00
#
_symmetry.space_group_name_H-M   'P 1'
#
loop_
_entity.id
_entity.type
_entity.pdbx_description
1 polymer ?
#
loop_
_entity_poly.entity_id
_entity_poly.type
_entity_poly.pdbx_seq_one_letter_code
_entity_poly.pdbx_strand_id
1 'polypeptide(L)'
;MHAPATSPVHTARRRRRSGWRRLRGWRWLAGVAMAAVAALVAWLLVRQGLQVDWPGVWQALRALPVPTLAAAAALAWAGHLVYGCFDLFGRHVVRHRLGAARTMGVTLIAYPFTLNLGSLIGGASVRYRLYSRQGLDVGQIAQVISLSIATNWLGYCVLACALFWAWTPPLPEGWRMGSGQLPWLGTVLACVALGYLALCAQRGGHRPLMLRGRRLPLPTWRVALLQLVLSCTHWALMAASVWVLARQQVPYAAALATVLLGAVAGLVSRIPAGLGVLEAVGTAVLAVHLPVSQALAVVLAFRAVYYFAPLAPAALALLATELWWRRHQPTTSSQANQPLALFRQAQAAINTIAN
;
A
#
# COMPACT_ATOMS: atom_id res chain seq x y z
N MET A 1 1.04 19.24 78.53
CA MET A 1 0.62 20.51 77.89
C MET A 1 1.68 20.87 76.87
N HIS A 2 1.50 21.15 75.59
CA HIS A 2 0.40 21.16 74.62
C HIS A 2 1.08 21.07 73.23
N ALA A 3 0.51 20.31 72.30
CA ALA A 3 0.82 20.37 70.86
C ALA A 3 -0.01 21.51 70.19
N PRO A 4 0.05 21.79 68.87
CA PRO A 4 1.07 21.54 67.84
C PRO A 4 1.36 22.77 66.93
N ALA A 5 2.36 22.63 66.04
CA ALA A 5 2.56 23.49 64.88
C ALA A 5 1.48 23.27 63.81
N THR A 6 0.91 24.35 63.27
CA THR A 6 -0.09 24.33 62.19
C THR A 6 0.59 24.36 60.80
N SER A 7 0.40 23.29 60.03
CA SER A 7 0.75 23.15 58.62
C SER A 7 -0.27 23.85 57.71
N PRO A 8 0.13 24.55 56.63
CA PRO A 8 -0.82 24.98 55.60
C PRO A 8 -0.96 23.88 54.53
N VAL A 9 -1.93 22.97 54.71
CA VAL A 9 -2.32 21.99 53.69
C VAL A 9 -3.72 22.32 53.17
N HIS A 10 -3.92 23.42 52.44
CA HIS A 10 -5.21 23.66 51.75
C HIS A 10 -5.11 24.58 50.52
N THR A 11 -4.29 24.28 49.51
CA THR A 11 -4.42 24.96 48.19
C THR A 11 -4.20 24.09 46.94
N ALA A 12 -3.93 22.78 47.07
CA ALA A 12 -3.55 21.97 45.90
C ALA A 12 -4.71 21.29 45.13
N ARG A 13 -5.98 21.38 45.57
CA ARG A 13 -7.08 20.56 45.00
C ARG A 13 -7.91 21.21 43.90
N ARG A 14 -7.75 22.51 43.59
CA ARG A 14 -8.60 23.23 42.62
C ARG A 14 -8.02 23.39 41.20
N ARG A 15 -6.75 23.04 40.94
CA ARG A 15 -6.10 23.25 39.62
C ARG A 15 -6.10 22.05 38.65
N ARG A 16 -6.60 20.87 39.03
CA ARG A 16 -6.56 19.66 38.18
C ARG A 16 -7.76 19.44 37.24
N ARG A 17 -8.83 20.24 37.33
CA ARG A 17 -10.05 20.07 36.51
C ARG A 17 -10.08 20.84 35.19
N SER A 18 -9.17 21.78 34.94
CA SER A 18 -9.19 22.64 33.74
C SER A 18 -8.44 22.09 32.52
N GLY A 19 -7.53 21.12 32.70
CA GLY A 19 -6.78 20.49 31.59
C GLY A 19 -7.60 19.48 30.78
N TRP A 20 -8.53 18.78 31.42
CA TRP A 20 -9.35 17.74 30.77
C TRP A 20 -10.40 18.29 29.80
N ARG A 21 -10.92 19.50 30.04
CA ARG A 21 -11.86 20.18 29.12
C ARG A 21 -11.19 20.67 27.84
N ARG A 22 -9.94 21.15 27.91
CA ARG A 22 -9.16 21.56 26.72
C ARG A 22 -8.80 20.37 25.81
N LEU A 23 -8.45 19.23 26.38
CA LEU A 23 -8.17 18.00 25.62
C LEU A 23 -9.42 17.41 24.94
N ARG A 24 -10.61 17.57 25.54
CA ARG A 24 -11.88 17.14 24.95
C ARG A 24 -12.33 18.07 23.80
N GLY A 25 -12.11 19.38 23.95
CA GLY A 25 -12.39 20.38 22.89
C GLY A 25 -11.52 20.19 21.65
N TRP A 26 -10.23 19.91 21.82
CA TRP A 26 -9.34 19.60 20.70
C TRP A 26 -9.79 18.35 19.94
N ARG A 27 -10.16 17.27 20.63
CA ARG A 27 -10.63 16.03 19.97
C ARG A 27 -11.93 16.24 19.20
N TRP A 28 -12.81 17.11 19.68
CA TRP A 28 -14.04 17.48 18.98
C TRP A 28 -13.74 18.35 17.76
N LEU A 29 -12.88 19.36 17.89
CA LEU A 29 -12.42 20.20 16.78
C LEU A 29 -11.71 19.39 15.70
N ALA A 30 -10.85 18.45 16.08
CA ALA A 30 -10.20 17.51 15.16
C ALA A 30 -11.21 16.60 14.47
N GLY A 31 -12.25 16.15 15.18
CA GLY A 31 -13.35 15.36 14.61
C GLY A 31 -14.18 16.16 13.59
N VAL A 32 -14.53 17.41 13.92
CA VAL A 32 -15.25 18.32 13.03
C VAL A 32 -14.41 18.69 11.81
N ALA A 33 -13.12 18.97 11.98
CA ALA A 33 -12.20 19.23 10.88
C ALA A 33 -12.08 18.02 9.95
N MET A 34 -11.96 16.80 10.51
CA MET A 34 -11.94 15.57 9.72
C MET A 34 -13.25 15.35 8.97
N ALA A 35 -14.39 15.59 9.62
CA ALA A 35 -15.71 15.48 9.00
C ALA A 35 -15.89 16.52 7.88
N ALA A 36 -15.41 17.76 8.07
CA ALA A 36 -15.44 18.80 7.06
C ALA A 36 -14.57 18.46 5.85
N VAL A 37 -13.36 17.93 6.07
CA VAL A 37 -12.48 17.44 4.99
C VAL A 37 -13.14 16.26 4.26
N ALA A 38 -13.72 15.30 4.98
CA ALA A 38 -14.42 14.17 4.39
C ALA A 38 -15.64 14.63 3.57
N ALA A 39 -16.42 15.59 4.07
CA ALA A 39 -17.55 16.17 3.37
C ALA A 39 -17.11 16.97 2.13
N LEU A 40 -16.01 17.72 2.21
CA LEU A 40 -15.43 18.41 1.07
C LEU A 40 -14.96 17.43 -0.01
N VAL A 41 -14.25 16.36 0.37
CA VAL A 41 -13.83 15.30 -0.54
C VAL A 41 -15.05 14.62 -1.16
N ALA A 42 -16.05 14.25 -0.37
CA ALA A 42 -17.29 13.66 -0.87
C ALA A 42 -18.02 14.60 -1.83
N TRP A 43 -18.11 15.89 -1.50
CA TRP A 43 -18.71 16.90 -2.37
C TRP A 43 -17.94 17.07 -3.68
N LEU A 44 -16.60 17.12 -3.65
CA LEU A 44 -15.77 17.17 -4.85
C LEU A 44 -15.96 15.93 -5.72
N LEU A 45 -15.98 14.74 -5.11
CA LEU A 45 -16.21 13.47 -5.81
C LEU A 45 -17.61 13.42 -6.43
N VAL A 46 -18.64 13.87 -5.71
CA VAL A 46 -20.02 13.94 -6.23
C VAL A 46 -20.11 14.96 -7.36
N ARG A 47 -19.58 16.16 -7.18
CA ARG A 47 -19.58 17.20 -8.21
C ARG A 47 -18.88 16.74 -9.48
N GLN A 48 -17.73 16.10 -9.33
CA GLN A 48 -16.96 15.58 -10.46
C GLN A 48 -17.64 14.36 -11.09
N GLY A 49 -18.21 13.48 -10.28
CA GLY A 49 -19.01 12.34 -10.74
C GLY A 49 -20.29 12.74 -11.47
N LEU A 50 -20.93 13.85 -11.11
CA LEU A 50 -22.10 14.39 -11.83
C LEU A 50 -21.74 14.99 -13.19
N GLN A 51 -20.47 15.34 -13.43
CA GLN A 51 -19.98 15.82 -14.72
C GLN A 51 -19.57 14.66 -15.66
N VAL A 52 -19.59 13.42 -15.18
CA VAL A 52 -19.26 12.23 -15.98
C VAL A 52 -20.46 11.80 -16.80
N ASP A 53 -20.24 11.57 -18.09
CA ASP A 53 -21.17 10.87 -18.97
C ASP A 53 -21.22 9.37 -18.63
N TRP A 54 -21.99 9.03 -17.58
CA TRP A 54 -22.16 7.65 -17.11
C TRP A 54 -22.72 6.69 -18.18
N PRO A 55 -23.72 7.09 -18.99
CA PRO A 55 -24.16 6.27 -20.13
C PRO A 55 -23.00 5.90 -21.07
N GLY A 56 -22.15 6.86 -21.43
CA GLY A 56 -20.97 6.61 -22.27
C GLY A 56 -19.95 5.68 -21.59
N VAL A 57 -19.70 5.85 -20.29
CA VAL A 57 -18.81 4.96 -19.51
C VAL A 57 -19.35 3.53 -19.51
N TRP A 58 -20.64 3.37 -19.27
CA TRP A 58 -21.28 2.06 -19.21
C TRP A 58 -21.30 1.36 -20.57
N GLN A 59 -21.55 2.11 -21.64
CA GLN A 59 -21.45 1.62 -23.01
C GLN A 59 -20.02 1.16 -23.32
N ALA A 60 -19.01 1.97 -22.95
CA ALA A 60 -17.61 1.61 -23.14
C ALA A 60 -17.21 0.35 -22.36
N LEU A 61 -17.69 0.18 -21.12
CA LEU A 61 -17.49 -1.04 -20.33
C LEU A 61 -18.11 -2.27 -21.00
N ARG A 62 -19.36 -2.16 -21.48
CA ARG A 62 -20.05 -3.26 -22.18
C ARG A 62 -19.41 -3.59 -23.53
N ALA A 63 -18.76 -2.62 -24.17
CA ALA A 63 -18.05 -2.82 -25.42
C ALA A 63 -16.69 -3.52 -25.26
N LEU A 64 -16.22 -3.77 -24.02
CA LEU A 64 -14.98 -4.51 -23.80
C LEU A 64 -15.14 -5.97 -24.23
N PRO A 65 -14.31 -6.44 -25.20
CA PRO A 65 -14.38 -7.84 -25.62
C PRO A 65 -14.01 -8.80 -24.48
N VAL A 66 -14.69 -9.94 -24.41
CA VAL A 66 -14.38 -10.99 -23.42
C VAL A 66 -12.91 -11.43 -23.47
N PRO A 67 -12.25 -11.60 -24.64
CA PRO A 67 -10.82 -11.93 -24.67
C PRO A 67 -9.94 -10.86 -24.03
N THR A 68 -10.31 -9.58 -24.15
CA THR A 68 -9.59 -8.47 -23.52
C THR A 68 -9.72 -8.53 -21.99
N LEU A 69 -10.92 -8.77 -21.48
CA LEU A 69 -11.15 -8.94 -20.04
C LEU A 69 -10.41 -10.18 -19.49
N ALA A 70 -10.44 -11.30 -20.22
CA ALA A 70 -9.74 -12.52 -19.85
C ALA A 70 -8.23 -12.34 -19.82
N ALA A 71 -7.65 -11.69 -20.84
CA ALA A 71 -6.22 -11.37 -20.88
C ALA A 71 -5.81 -10.41 -19.74
N ALA A 72 -6.61 -9.38 -19.48
CA ALA A 72 -6.38 -8.46 -18.37
C ALA A 72 -6.46 -9.16 -17.00
N ALA A 73 -7.37 -10.14 -16.85
CA ALA A 73 -7.50 -10.96 -15.65
C ALA A 73 -6.33 -11.93 -15.48
N ALA A 74 -5.85 -12.55 -16.56
CA ALA A 74 -4.65 -13.38 -16.52
C ALA A 74 -3.43 -12.57 -16.09
N LEU A 75 -3.24 -11.36 -16.62
CA LEU A 75 -2.19 -10.44 -16.20
C LEU A 75 -2.34 -10.01 -14.73
N ALA A 76 -3.58 -9.80 -14.27
CA ALA A 76 -3.85 -9.47 -12.87
C ALA A 76 -3.43 -10.61 -11.93
N TRP A 77 -3.83 -11.85 -12.23
CA TRP A 77 -3.44 -13.03 -11.47
C TRP A 77 -1.95 -13.30 -11.52
N ALA A 78 -1.30 -13.17 -12.69
CA ALA A 78 0.14 -13.27 -12.81
C ALA A 78 0.85 -12.21 -11.94
N GLY A 79 0.36 -10.98 -11.95
CA GLY A 79 0.88 -9.90 -11.10
C GLY A 79 0.75 -10.21 -9.60
N HIS A 80 -0.38 -10.79 -9.18
CA HIS A 80 -0.58 -11.24 -7.81
C HIS A 80 0.35 -12.39 -7.43
N LEU A 81 0.56 -13.36 -8.32
CA LEU A 81 1.49 -14.47 -8.11
C LEU A 81 2.93 -13.98 -7.94
N VAL A 82 3.37 -13.06 -8.80
CA VAL A 82 4.69 -12.40 -8.69
C VAL A 82 4.81 -11.67 -7.35
N TYR A 83 3.79 -10.89 -6.96
CA TYR A 83 3.78 -10.21 -5.66
C TYR A 83 3.76 -11.18 -4.48
N GLY A 84 3.09 -12.32 -4.64
CA GLY A 84 3.06 -13.42 -3.66
C GLY A 84 4.44 -13.94 -3.29
N CYS A 85 5.43 -13.79 -4.18
CA CYS A 85 6.82 -14.15 -3.90
C CYS A 85 7.56 -13.14 -3.02
N PHE A 86 7.02 -11.94 -2.75
CA PHE A 86 7.80 -10.87 -2.10
C PHE A 86 8.18 -11.23 -0.66
N ASP A 87 7.27 -11.83 0.11
CA ASP A 87 7.59 -12.22 1.50
C ASP A 87 8.58 -13.41 1.54
N LEU A 88 8.87 -14.09 0.40
CA LEU A 88 9.93 -15.11 0.33
C LEU A 88 11.33 -14.50 0.52
N PHE A 89 11.53 -13.24 0.12
CA PHE A 89 12.76 -12.52 0.42
C PHE A 89 12.91 -12.30 1.92
N GLY A 90 11.83 -11.87 2.57
CA GLY A 90 11.75 -11.77 4.03
C GLY A 90 12.05 -13.11 4.70
N ARG A 91 11.45 -14.20 4.21
CA ARG A 91 11.74 -15.56 4.69
C ARG A 91 13.21 -15.92 4.60
N HIS A 92 13.83 -15.69 3.44
CA HIS A 92 15.24 -16.03 3.20
C HIS A 92 16.17 -15.22 4.11
N VAL A 93 15.92 -13.92 4.24
CA VAL A 93 16.77 -12.98 4.97
C VAL A 93 16.60 -13.13 6.49
N VAL A 94 15.36 -13.28 6.98
CA VAL A 94 15.05 -13.46 8.41
C VAL A 94 15.27 -14.91 8.88
N ARG A 95 15.38 -15.86 7.95
CA ARG A 95 15.61 -17.30 8.21
C ARG A 95 14.55 -17.93 9.11
N HIS A 96 13.30 -17.48 9.03
CA HIS A 96 12.21 -18.11 9.77
C HIS A 96 11.81 -19.47 9.17
N ARG A 97 11.21 -20.35 9.98
CA ARG A 97 11.01 -21.77 9.64
C ARG A 97 9.78 -22.09 8.78
N LEU A 98 8.89 -21.13 8.53
CA LEU A 98 7.72 -21.38 7.66
C LEU A 98 8.15 -21.80 6.25
N GLY A 99 7.42 -22.76 5.66
CA GLY A 99 7.63 -23.20 4.29
C GLY A 99 7.36 -22.09 3.25
N ALA A 100 7.93 -22.25 2.05
CA ALA A 100 7.79 -21.28 0.95
C ALA A 100 6.31 -21.10 0.54
N ALA A 101 5.60 -22.19 0.26
CA ALA A 101 4.19 -22.15 -0.15
C ALA A 101 3.30 -21.43 0.87
N ARG A 102 3.53 -21.69 2.16
CA ARG A 102 2.80 -21.04 3.27
C ARG A 102 3.09 -19.54 3.33
N THR A 103 4.35 -19.14 3.13
CA THR A 103 4.77 -17.73 3.08
C THR A 103 4.14 -17.00 1.89
N MET A 104 4.14 -17.63 0.71
CA MET A 104 3.45 -17.12 -0.47
C MET A 104 1.94 -16.99 -0.25
N GLY A 105 1.31 -18.01 0.35
CA GLY A 105 -0.11 -18.00 0.66
C GLY A 105 -0.52 -16.84 1.55
N VAL A 106 0.26 -16.53 2.60
CA VAL A 106 0.04 -15.36 3.45
C VAL A 106 0.08 -14.06 2.64
N THR A 107 1.06 -13.94 1.74
CA THR A 107 1.23 -12.75 0.89
C THR A 107 0.10 -12.61 -0.13
N LEU A 108 -0.30 -13.71 -0.77
CA LEU A 108 -1.39 -13.76 -1.74
C LEU A 108 -2.74 -13.42 -1.11
N ILE A 109 -2.96 -13.83 0.15
CA ILE A 109 -4.14 -13.42 0.91
C ILE A 109 -4.06 -11.93 1.24
N ALA A 110 -2.91 -11.44 1.72
CA ALA A 110 -2.77 -10.08 2.21
C ALA A 110 -2.71 -9.00 1.13
N TYR A 111 -2.25 -9.31 -0.08
CA TYR A 111 -2.02 -8.32 -1.13
C TYR A 111 -3.32 -7.67 -1.65
N PRO A 112 -4.40 -8.42 -1.96
CA PRO A 112 -5.67 -7.80 -2.31
C PRO A 112 -6.21 -6.88 -1.21
N PHE A 113 -6.05 -7.23 0.07
CA PHE A 113 -6.38 -6.31 1.18
C PHE A 113 -5.47 -5.09 1.20
N THR A 114 -4.20 -5.20 0.81
CA THR A 114 -3.27 -4.07 0.67
C THR A 114 -3.79 -3.08 -0.37
N LEU A 115 -4.21 -3.57 -1.54
CA LEU A 115 -4.73 -2.74 -2.63
C LEU A 115 -6.06 -2.06 -2.27
N ASN A 116 -6.92 -2.74 -1.53
CA ASN A 116 -8.29 -2.27 -1.25
C ASN A 116 -8.48 -1.60 0.11
N LEU A 117 -7.63 -1.84 1.11
CA LEU A 117 -7.75 -1.22 2.45
C LEU A 117 -6.48 -0.44 2.84
N GLY A 118 -5.50 -0.39 1.95
CA GLY A 118 -4.20 0.22 2.18
C GLY A 118 -3.21 -0.72 2.90
N SER A 119 -1.93 -0.34 2.85
CA SER A 119 -0.83 -1.14 3.39
C SER A 119 -0.93 -1.36 4.90
N LEU A 120 -1.39 -0.36 5.67
CA LEU A 120 -1.47 -0.45 7.12
C LEU A 120 -2.68 -1.30 7.59
N ILE A 121 -3.88 -0.90 7.18
CA ILE A 121 -5.13 -1.50 7.67
C ILE A 121 -5.36 -2.88 7.03
N GLY A 122 -5.12 -3.01 5.73
CA GLY A 122 -5.26 -4.28 5.03
C GLY A 122 -4.00 -5.14 5.15
N GLY A 123 -2.97 -4.75 4.41
CA GLY A 123 -1.80 -5.58 4.15
C GLY A 123 -1.04 -6.03 5.39
N ALA A 124 -0.64 -5.08 6.23
CA ALA A 124 0.17 -5.34 7.41
C ALA A 124 -0.63 -6.07 8.50
N SER A 125 -1.91 -5.71 8.68
CA SER A 125 -2.76 -6.33 9.70
C SER A 125 -3.06 -7.80 9.36
N VAL A 126 -3.38 -8.10 8.09
CA VAL A 126 -3.60 -9.48 7.65
C VAL A 126 -2.33 -10.32 7.77
N ARG A 127 -1.18 -9.80 7.29
CA ARG A 127 0.12 -10.48 7.46
C ARG A 127 0.45 -10.71 8.92
N TYR A 128 0.29 -9.69 9.77
CA TYR A 128 0.57 -9.79 11.19
C TYR A 128 -0.25 -10.90 11.84
N ARG A 129 -1.56 -10.93 11.58
CA ARG A 129 -2.46 -11.95 12.13
C ARG A 129 -2.08 -13.35 11.65
N LEU A 130 -1.90 -13.52 10.35
CA LEU A 130 -1.59 -14.82 9.76
C LEU A 130 -0.22 -15.33 10.23
N TYR A 131 0.81 -14.49 10.24
CA TYR A 131 2.15 -14.89 10.68
C TYR A 131 2.23 -15.14 12.19
N SER A 132 1.59 -14.31 13.02
CA SER A 132 1.60 -14.49 14.48
C SER A 132 0.95 -15.82 14.88
N ARG A 133 -0.16 -16.20 14.23
CA ARG A 133 -0.80 -17.50 14.46
C ARG A 133 0.04 -18.69 14.00
N GLN A 134 1.04 -18.45 13.17
CA GLN A 134 1.98 -19.45 12.70
C GLN A 134 3.31 -19.39 13.48
N GLY A 135 3.36 -18.64 14.59
CA GLY A 135 4.47 -18.64 15.54
C GLY A 135 5.62 -17.69 15.20
N LEU A 136 5.45 -16.75 14.27
CA LEU A 136 6.46 -15.72 14.03
C LEU A 136 6.37 -14.63 15.08
N ASP A 137 7.54 -14.18 15.55
CA ASP A 137 7.64 -13.04 16.45
C ASP A 137 7.36 -11.71 15.71
N VAL A 138 6.88 -10.72 16.45
CA VAL A 138 6.55 -9.37 15.95
C VAL A 138 7.72 -8.74 15.19
N GLY A 139 8.96 -8.90 15.68
CA GLY A 139 10.16 -8.38 15.03
C GLY A 139 10.42 -9.03 13.66
N GLN A 140 10.21 -10.34 13.56
CA GLN A 140 10.36 -11.08 12.31
C GLN A 140 9.30 -10.64 11.29
N ILE A 141 8.04 -10.51 11.72
CA ILE A 141 6.94 -10.05 10.87
C ILE A 141 7.23 -8.65 10.33
N ALA A 142 7.67 -7.73 11.18
CA ALA A 142 8.01 -6.37 10.78
C ALA A 142 9.13 -6.35 9.74
N GLN A 143 10.17 -7.17 9.89
CA GLN A 143 11.25 -7.28 8.91
C GLN A 143 10.78 -7.86 7.57
N VAL A 144 9.94 -8.89 7.59
CA VAL A 144 9.34 -9.46 6.37
C VAL A 144 8.53 -8.41 5.62
N ILE A 145 7.61 -7.73 6.31
CA ILE A 145 6.77 -6.68 5.72
C ILE A 145 7.63 -5.54 5.16
N SER A 146 8.64 -5.10 5.91
CA SER A 146 9.54 -4.00 5.50
C SER A 146 10.32 -4.36 4.25
N LEU A 147 10.84 -5.59 4.16
CA LEU A 147 11.53 -6.08 2.97
C LEU A 147 10.59 -6.18 1.76
N SER A 148 9.34 -6.59 1.95
CA SER A 148 8.35 -6.63 0.86
C SER A 148 7.97 -5.25 0.37
N ILE A 149 7.83 -4.26 1.27
CA ILE A 149 7.61 -2.86 0.92
C ILE A 149 8.82 -2.33 0.13
N ALA A 150 10.04 -2.55 0.64
CA ALA A 150 11.26 -2.13 -0.05
C ALA A 150 11.37 -2.76 -1.44
N THR A 151 11.10 -4.08 -1.55
CA THR A 151 11.06 -4.80 -2.83
C THR A 151 10.13 -4.12 -3.81
N ASN A 152 8.89 -3.82 -3.39
CA ASN A 152 7.89 -3.19 -4.25
C ASN A 152 8.31 -1.81 -4.77
N TRP A 153 8.91 -0.99 -3.92
CA TRP A 153 9.33 0.36 -4.30
C TRP A 153 10.64 0.38 -5.10
N LEU A 154 11.47 -0.65 -5.02
CA LEU A 154 12.67 -0.76 -5.85
C LEU A 154 12.31 -0.88 -7.34
N GLY A 155 11.38 -1.78 -7.71
CA GLY A 155 10.93 -1.88 -9.10
C GLY A 155 10.16 -0.65 -9.57
N TYR A 156 9.41 -0.01 -8.67
CA TYR A 156 8.81 1.30 -8.93
C TYR A 156 9.88 2.31 -9.36
N CYS A 157 10.98 2.44 -8.60
CA CYS A 157 12.04 3.41 -8.89
C CYS A 157 12.67 3.18 -10.27
N VAL A 158 12.92 1.92 -10.63
CA VAL A 158 13.50 1.54 -11.93
C VAL A 158 12.55 1.84 -13.09
N LEU A 159 11.27 1.50 -12.97
CA LEU A 159 10.33 1.76 -14.05
C LEU A 159 9.96 3.23 -14.16
N ALA A 160 9.85 3.93 -13.04
CA ALA A 160 9.63 5.37 -13.03
C ALA A 160 10.82 6.13 -13.63
N CYS A 161 12.07 5.73 -13.35
CA CYS A 161 13.23 6.37 -13.98
C CYS A 161 13.26 6.14 -15.49
N ALA A 162 13.01 4.90 -15.94
CA ALA A 162 12.92 4.58 -17.36
C ALA A 162 11.80 5.38 -18.04
N LEU A 163 10.64 5.49 -17.40
CA LEU A 163 9.51 6.28 -17.88
C LEU A 163 9.88 7.76 -18.00
N PHE A 164 10.48 8.36 -16.97
CA PHE A 164 10.81 9.79 -16.97
C PHE A 164 11.96 10.17 -17.91
N TRP A 165 12.83 9.23 -18.28
CA TRP A 165 13.85 9.44 -19.30
C TRP A 165 13.32 9.24 -20.72
N ALA A 166 12.46 8.24 -20.94
CA ALA A 166 12.04 7.85 -22.27
C ALA A 166 10.70 8.46 -22.72
N TRP A 167 9.88 8.96 -21.80
CA TRP A 167 8.54 9.43 -22.10
C TRP A 167 8.21 10.74 -21.38
N THR A 168 7.75 11.72 -22.16
CA THR A 168 7.23 12.99 -21.66
C THR A 168 5.71 12.96 -21.74
N PRO A 169 4.99 13.17 -20.61
CA PRO A 169 3.55 13.24 -20.65
C PRO A 169 3.12 14.46 -21.47
N PRO A 170 2.11 14.34 -22.34
CA PRO A 170 1.48 15.50 -22.95
C PRO A 170 0.82 16.33 -21.84
N LEU A 171 1.44 17.47 -21.52
CA LEU A 171 0.95 18.40 -20.50
C LEU A 171 -0.13 19.31 -21.12
N PRO A 172 -1.20 19.66 -20.39
CA PRO A 172 -2.18 20.64 -20.84
C PRO A 172 -1.52 21.97 -21.24
N GLU A 173 -2.11 22.67 -22.21
CA GLU A 173 -1.62 23.98 -22.65
C GLU A 173 -1.46 24.94 -21.46
N GLY A 174 -0.24 25.45 -21.26
CA GLY A 174 0.13 26.33 -20.14
C GLY A 174 0.94 25.65 -19.02
N TRP A 175 0.89 24.32 -18.90
CA TRP A 175 1.79 23.57 -18.00
C TRP A 175 3.11 23.27 -18.71
N ARG A 176 4.05 24.21 -18.66
CA ARG A 176 5.43 23.97 -19.07
C ARG A 176 6.21 23.39 -17.89
N MET A 177 6.24 22.06 -17.76
CA MET A 177 7.26 21.44 -16.90
C MET A 177 8.61 21.67 -17.57
N GLY A 178 9.57 22.25 -16.84
CA GLY A 178 10.88 22.56 -17.42
C GLY A 178 11.50 21.28 -18.01
N SER A 179 12.06 21.38 -19.21
CA SER A 179 12.54 20.24 -20.02
C SER A 179 13.59 19.33 -19.35
N GLY A 180 14.06 19.65 -18.15
CA GLY A 180 14.98 18.84 -17.34
C GLY A 180 14.43 18.28 -16.03
N GLN A 181 13.20 18.62 -15.59
CA GLN A 181 12.71 18.22 -14.26
C GLN A 181 12.39 16.72 -14.16
N LEU A 182 11.66 16.15 -15.14
CA LEU A 182 11.37 14.70 -15.14
C LEU A 182 12.67 13.88 -15.28
N PRO A 183 13.58 14.17 -16.23
CA PRO A 183 14.82 13.41 -16.35
C PRO A 183 15.68 13.47 -15.08
N TRP A 184 15.75 14.62 -14.41
CA TRP A 184 16.46 14.76 -13.14
C TRP A 184 15.85 13.88 -12.05
N LEU A 185 14.52 13.87 -11.92
CA LEU A 185 13.83 12.98 -10.99
C LEU A 185 14.09 11.50 -11.34
N GLY A 186 14.11 11.16 -12.63
CA GLY A 186 14.50 9.84 -13.10
C GLY A 186 15.91 9.46 -12.61
N THR A 187 16.87 10.37 -12.73
CA THR A 187 18.24 10.16 -12.22
C THR A 187 18.27 9.93 -10.71
N VAL A 188 17.51 10.70 -9.93
CA VAL A 188 17.42 10.48 -8.47
C VAL A 188 16.89 9.08 -8.15
N LEU A 189 15.83 8.63 -8.82
CA LEU A 189 15.26 7.30 -8.61
C LEU A 189 16.22 6.18 -9.05
N ALA A 190 16.96 6.38 -10.14
CA ALA A 190 18.01 5.46 -10.57
C ALA A 190 19.13 5.36 -9.53
N CYS A 191 19.59 6.48 -8.96
CA CYS A 191 20.58 6.50 -7.89
C CYS A 191 20.09 5.75 -6.65
N VAL A 192 18.81 5.84 -6.28
CA VAL A 192 18.23 5.06 -5.16
C VAL A 192 18.31 3.56 -5.43
N ALA A 193 17.88 3.11 -6.62
CA ALA A 193 17.92 1.70 -6.99
C ALA A 193 19.36 1.15 -7.07
N LEU A 194 20.26 1.88 -7.72
CA LEU A 194 21.68 1.52 -7.84
C LEU A 194 22.39 1.56 -6.47
N GLY A 195 22.09 2.55 -5.65
CA GLY A 195 22.62 2.67 -4.29
C GLY A 195 22.22 1.50 -3.40
N TYR A 196 20.98 1.01 -3.52
CA TYR A 196 20.55 -0.21 -2.83
C TYR A 196 21.33 -1.45 -3.29
N LEU A 197 21.51 -1.63 -4.60
CA LEU A 197 22.30 -2.75 -5.14
C LEU A 197 23.76 -2.68 -4.70
N ALA A 198 24.37 -1.49 -4.77
CA ALA A 198 25.75 -1.26 -4.32
C ALA A 198 25.90 -1.56 -2.83
N LEU A 199 24.95 -1.12 -1.99
CA LEU A 199 24.94 -1.43 -0.57
C LEU A 199 24.84 -2.94 -0.30
N CYS A 200 23.99 -3.66 -1.03
CA CYS A 200 23.85 -5.11 -0.92
C CYS A 200 25.11 -5.84 -1.40
N ALA A 201 25.77 -5.34 -2.45
CA ALA A 201 27.04 -5.88 -2.96
C ALA A 201 28.18 -5.69 -1.96
N GLN A 202 28.35 -4.49 -1.41
CA GLN A 202 29.41 -4.17 -0.45
C GLN A 202 29.30 -4.95 0.87
N ARG A 203 28.07 -5.21 1.33
CA ARG A 203 27.85 -5.92 2.61
C ARG A 203 27.71 -7.43 2.49
N GLY A 204 27.58 -7.94 1.26
CA GLY A 204 27.59 -9.37 0.94
C GLY A 204 26.50 -10.19 1.65
N GLY A 205 25.43 -9.58 2.16
CA GLY A 205 24.40 -10.26 2.95
C GLY A 205 24.83 -10.75 4.34
N HIS A 206 26.07 -10.50 4.77
CA HIS A 206 26.60 -10.98 6.06
C HIS A 206 26.62 -9.90 7.16
N ARG A 207 26.56 -8.62 6.78
CA ARG A 207 26.61 -7.49 7.72
C ARG A 207 25.27 -6.75 7.76
N PRO A 208 24.44 -6.95 8.82
CA PRO A 208 23.17 -6.23 8.94
C PRO A 208 23.41 -4.72 9.02
N LEU A 209 22.49 -3.94 8.47
CA LEU A 209 22.47 -2.49 8.63
C LEU A 209 21.93 -2.15 10.02
N MET A 210 22.71 -1.43 10.81
CA MET A 210 22.23 -0.86 12.07
C MET A 210 21.58 0.48 11.75
N LEU A 211 20.24 0.51 11.76
CA LEU A 211 19.47 1.74 11.58
C LEU A 211 18.70 2.02 12.86
N ARG A 212 19.01 3.13 13.53
CA ARG A 212 18.36 3.55 14.79
C ARG A 212 18.31 2.43 15.84
N GLY A 213 19.44 1.72 16.02
CA GLY A 213 19.58 0.61 16.97
C GLY A 213 18.91 -0.72 16.54
N ARG A 214 18.21 -0.77 15.40
CA ARG A 214 17.61 -1.99 14.86
C ARG A 214 18.51 -2.64 13.81
N ARG A 215 18.60 -3.97 13.86
CA ARG A 215 19.29 -4.77 12.83
C ARG A 215 18.34 -4.95 11.65
N LEU A 216 18.65 -4.30 10.54
CA LEU A 216 18.02 -4.52 9.24
C LEU A 216 18.89 -5.50 8.44
N PRO A 217 18.48 -6.76 8.34
CA PRO A 217 19.23 -7.72 7.55
C PRO A 217 19.11 -7.36 6.07
N LEU A 218 20.26 -7.28 5.39
CA LEU A 218 20.34 -6.97 3.97
C LEU A 218 20.47 -8.27 3.16
N PRO A 219 19.79 -8.38 2.02
CA PRO A 219 19.99 -9.51 1.13
C PRO A 219 21.37 -9.50 0.48
N THR A 220 21.78 -10.64 -0.06
CA THR A 220 22.93 -10.69 -0.98
C THR A 220 22.58 -9.95 -2.28
N TRP A 221 23.58 -9.49 -3.02
CA TRP A 221 23.35 -8.76 -4.27
C TRP A 221 22.52 -9.55 -5.30
N ARG A 222 22.68 -10.88 -5.35
CA ARG A 222 21.89 -11.76 -6.24
C ARG A 222 20.40 -11.75 -5.87
N VAL A 223 20.11 -11.79 -4.57
CA VAL A 223 18.75 -11.70 -4.06
C VAL A 223 18.19 -10.29 -4.28
N ALA A 224 19.00 -9.26 -4.10
CA ALA A 224 18.63 -7.87 -4.39
C ALA A 224 18.29 -7.65 -5.88
N LEU A 225 19.06 -8.25 -6.79
CA LEU A 225 18.76 -8.22 -8.22
C LEU A 225 17.45 -8.96 -8.53
N LEU A 226 17.21 -10.13 -7.91
CA LEU A 226 15.95 -10.85 -8.07
C LEU A 226 14.75 -10.06 -7.51
N GLN A 227 14.91 -9.35 -6.39
CA GLN A 227 13.90 -8.43 -5.86
C GLN A 227 13.53 -7.36 -6.90
N LEU A 228 14.55 -6.75 -7.51
CA LEU A 228 14.37 -5.73 -8.53
C LEU A 228 13.63 -6.30 -9.74
N VAL A 229 14.07 -7.45 -10.28
CA VAL A 229 13.42 -8.10 -11.43
C VAL A 229 11.97 -8.44 -11.11
N LEU A 230 11.67 -9.11 -9.99
CA LEU A 230 10.30 -9.45 -9.65
C LEU A 230 9.43 -8.21 -9.41
N SER A 231 9.98 -7.16 -8.82
CA SER A 231 9.23 -5.92 -8.62
C SER A 231 8.96 -5.18 -9.92
N CYS A 232 9.94 -5.07 -10.82
CA CYS A 232 9.72 -4.52 -12.16
C CYS A 232 8.67 -5.33 -12.92
N THR A 233 8.75 -6.65 -12.91
CA THR A 233 7.76 -7.52 -13.53
C THR A 233 6.37 -7.30 -12.94
N HIS A 234 6.25 -7.15 -11.62
CA HIS A 234 4.96 -6.89 -10.97
C HIS A 234 4.30 -5.60 -11.49
N TRP A 235 5.03 -4.49 -11.47
CA TRP A 235 4.55 -3.19 -11.96
C TRP A 235 4.28 -3.20 -13.47
N ALA A 236 5.12 -3.88 -14.25
CA ALA A 236 4.94 -4.04 -15.69
C ALA A 236 3.66 -4.84 -16.01
N LEU A 237 3.33 -5.87 -15.22
CA LEU A 237 2.08 -6.62 -15.35
C LEU A 237 0.86 -5.78 -14.99
N MET A 238 0.94 -4.92 -13.96
CA MET A 238 -0.11 -3.94 -13.67
C MET A 238 -0.36 -3.02 -14.86
N ALA A 239 0.70 -2.42 -15.40
CA ALA A 239 0.62 -1.55 -16.57
C ALA A 239 0.09 -2.28 -17.81
N ALA A 240 0.52 -3.52 -18.04
CA ALA A 240 0.05 -4.36 -19.14
C ALA A 240 -1.45 -4.64 -19.04
N SER A 241 -1.97 -4.88 -17.82
CA SER A 241 -3.42 -5.08 -17.61
C SER A 241 -4.20 -3.83 -18.03
N VAL A 242 -3.76 -2.63 -17.63
CA VAL A 242 -4.35 -1.35 -18.08
C VAL A 242 -4.24 -1.18 -19.60
N TRP A 243 -3.07 -1.46 -20.18
CA TRP A 243 -2.82 -1.32 -21.61
C TRP A 243 -3.70 -2.25 -22.47
N VAL A 244 -3.88 -3.50 -22.02
CA VAL A 244 -4.80 -4.46 -22.64
C VAL A 244 -6.24 -4.00 -22.53
N LEU A 245 -6.68 -3.52 -21.36
CA LEU A 245 -8.03 -2.97 -21.17
C LEU A 245 -8.30 -1.73 -22.03
N ALA A 246 -7.27 -0.91 -22.26
CA ALA A 246 -7.30 0.19 -23.23
C ALA A 246 -7.30 -0.29 -24.69
N ARG A 247 -7.36 -1.60 -24.94
CA ARG A 247 -7.29 -2.22 -26.27
C ARG A 247 -6.08 -1.77 -27.09
N GLN A 248 -4.96 -1.50 -26.40
CA GLN A 248 -3.71 -1.03 -26.99
C GLN A 248 -3.84 0.32 -27.73
N GLN A 249 -4.91 1.08 -27.48
CA GLN A 249 -5.16 2.40 -28.10
C GLN A 249 -4.34 3.53 -27.44
N VAL A 250 -3.61 3.22 -26.38
CA VAL A 250 -2.71 4.13 -25.67
C VAL A 250 -1.29 3.57 -25.70
N PRO A 251 -0.25 4.42 -25.68
CA PRO A 251 1.12 3.93 -25.53
C PRO A 251 1.27 3.21 -24.19
N TYR A 252 2.09 2.14 -24.15
CA TYR A 252 2.36 1.41 -22.91
C TYR A 252 2.89 2.32 -21.80
N ALA A 253 3.66 3.36 -22.17
CA ALA A 253 4.15 4.38 -21.25
C ALA A 253 3.01 5.11 -20.51
N ALA A 254 1.88 5.41 -21.16
CA ALA A 254 0.71 6.03 -20.51
C ALA A 254 0.00 5.07 -19.55
N ALA A 255 -0.06 3.78 -19.89
CA ALA A 255 -0.59 2.75 -18.99
C ALA A 255 0.31 2.54 -17.76
N LEU A 256 1.64 2.57 -17.97
CA LEU A 256 2.63 2.52 -16.90
C LEU A 256 2.56 3.78 -16.02
N ALA A 257 2.47 4.97 -16.63
CA ALA A 257 2.27 6.22 -15.91
C ALA A 257 1.01 6.20 -15.05
N THR A 258 -0.10 5.66 -15.56
CA THR A 258 -1.36 5.50 -14.81
C THR A 258 -1.15 4.75 -13.50
N VAL A 259 -0.48 3.59 -13.52
CA VAL A 259 -0.28 2.78 -12.31
C VAL A 259 0.77 3.39 -11.37
N LEU A 260 1.85 3.99 -11.88
CA LEU A 260 2.89 4.59 -11.07
C LEU A 260 2.42 5.90 -10.40
N LEU A 261 1.83 6.82 -11.18
CA LEU A 261 1.29 8.07 -10.65
C LEU A 261 0.12 7.80 -9.71
N GLY A 262 -0.74 6.84 -10.04
CA GLY A 262 -1.84 6.42 -9.17
C GLY A 262 -1.35 5.94 -7.80
N ALA A 263 -0.24 5.20 -7.75
CA ALA A 263 0.36 4.74 -6.49
C ALA A 263 0.90 5.88 -5.63
N VAL A 264 1.60 6.86 -6.24
CA VAL A 264 2.11 8.04 -5.52
C VAL A 264 0.95 8.93 -5.05
N ALA A 265 -0.02 9.21 -5.91
CA ALA A 265 -1.19 10.01 -5.55
C ALA A 265 -2.00 9.35 -4.43
N GLY A 266 -2.15 8.01 -4.47
CA GLY A 266 -2.76 7.23 -3.40
C GLY A 266 -2.01 7.36 -2.08
N LEU A 267 -0.67 7.31 -2.12
CA LEU A 267 0.18 7.49 -0.93
C LEU A 267 0.07 8.90 -0.33
N VAL A 268 0.06 9.93 -1.18
CA VAL A 268 0.01 11.34 -0.76
C VAL A 268 -1.37 11.71 -0.21
N SER A 269 -2.45 11.27 -0.87
CA SER A 269 -3.83 11.60 -0.49
C SER A 269 -4.27 10.96 0.84
N ARG A 270 -3.63 9.85 1.25
CA ARG A 270 -3.99 9.04 2.43
C ARG A 270 -5.46 8.60 2.46
N ILE A 271 -6.14 8.63 1.31
CA ILE A 271 -7.53 8.18 1.20
C ILE A 271 -7.53 6.64 1.27
N PRO A 272 -8.28 6.03 2.21
CA PRO A 272 -8.42 4.58 2.29
C PRO A 272 -8.87 4.00 0.94
N ALA A 273 -8.22 2.91 0.51
CA ALA A 273 -8.39 2.26 -0.80
C ALA A 273 -8.05 3.11 -2.04
N GLY A 274 -7.59 4.36 -1.89
CA GLY A 274 -7.34 5.26 -3.01
C GLY A 274 -8.57 5.42 -3.92
N LEU A 275 -9.78 5.42 -3.35
CA LEU A 275 -11.03 5.62 -4.10
C LEU A 275 -11.03 7.00 -4.74
N GLY A 276 -11.33 7.06 -6.04
CA GLY A 276 -11.38 8.29 -6.82
C GLY A 276 -10.01 8.81 -7.26
N VAL A 277 -8.93 8.49 -6.55
CA VAL A 277 -7.58 8.99 -6.87
C VAL A 277 -7.02 8.31 -8.12
N LEU A 278 -7.09 6.98 -8.18
CA LEU A 278 -6.66 6.24 -9.36
C LEU A 278 -7.55 6.56 -10.56
N GLU A 279 -8.85 6.71 -10.36
CA GLU A 279 -9.81 7.12 -11.38
C GLU A 279 -9.44 8.50 -11.92
N ALA A 280 -9.24 9.49 -11.06
CA ALA A 280 -8.88 10.84 -11.49
C ALA A 280 -7.55 10.88 -12.24
N VAL A 281 -6.48 10.30 -11.67
CA VAL A 281 -5.14 10.32 -12.28
C VAL A 281 -5.08 9.45 -13.54
N GLY A 282 -5.61 8.24 -13.48
CA GLY A 282 -5.63 7.31 -14.61
C GLY A 282 -6.48 7.83 -15.76
N THR A 283 -7.68 8.35 -15.48
CA THR A 283 -8.51 8.96 -16.52
C THR A 283 -7.82 10.19 -17.10
N ALA A 284 -7.19 11.06 -16.29
CA ALA A 284 -6.48 12.21 -16.82
C ALA A 284 -5.33 11.82 -17.76
N VAL A 285 -4.54 10.80 -17.41
CA VAL A 285 -3.44 10.31 -18.26
C VAL A 285 -3.96 9.66 -19.55
N LEU A 286 -4.99 8.81 -19.44
CA LEU A 286 -5.51 8.07 -20.59
C LEU A 286 -6.41 8.91 -21.51
N ALA A 287 -7.06 9.94 -20.98
CA ALA A 287 -7.97 10.82 -21.73
C ALA A 287 -7.23 11.71 -22.76
N VAL A 288 -5.90 11.77 -22.71
CA VAL A 288 -5.12 12.41 -23.79
C VAL A 288 -5.16 11.58 -25.08
N HIS A 289 -5.42 10.29 -24.98
CA HIS A 289 -5.46 9.37 -26.11
C HIS A 289 -6.86 8.81 -26.40
N LEU A 290 -7.76 8.87 -25.41
CA LEU A 290 -9.09 8.27 -25.46
C LEU A 290 -10.16 9.29 -25.08
N PRO A 291 -11.42 9.12 -25.54
CA PRO A 291 -12.55 9.83 -24.95
C PRO A 291 -12.60 9.62 -23.43
N VAL A 292 -12.93 10.67 -22.67
CA VAL A 292 -12.93 10.66 -21.20
C VAL A 292 -13.75 9.50 -20.63
N SER A 293 -14.92 9.22 -21.21
CA SER A 293 -15.79 8.11 -20.82
C SER A 293 -15.12 6.74 -21.03
N GLN A 294 -14.40 6.55 -22.13
CA GLN A 294 -13.63 5.33 -22.39
C GLN A 294 -12.41 5.21 -21.47
N ALA A 295 -11.69 6.31 -21.21
CA ALA A 295 -10.57 6.34 -20.28
C ALA A 295 -11.00 5.95 -18.86
N LEU A 296 -12.12 6.51 -18.37
CA LEU A 296 -12.69 6.12 -17.08
C LEU A 296 -13.17 4.66 -17.07
N ALA A 297 -13.81 4.19 -18.14
CA ALA A 297 -14.20 2.78 -18.27
C ALA A 297 -13.00 1.82 -18.16
N VAL A 298 -11.86 2.15 -18.78
CA VAL A 298 -10.62 1.37 -18.66
C VAL A 298 -10.14 1.29 -17.21
N VAL A 299 -10.12 2.42 -16.49
CA VAL A 299 -9.68 2.45 -15.09
C VAL A 299 -10.63 1.67 -14.17
N LEU A 300 -11.95 1.80 -14.38
CA LEU A 300 -12.94 1.04 -13.62
C LEU A 300 -12.85 -0.46 -13.90
N ALA A 301 -12.66 -0.87 -15.16
CA ALA A 301 -12.43 -2.27 -15.52
C ALA A 301 -11.14 -2.80 -14.88
N PHE A 302 -10.08 -1.99 -14.85
CA PHE A 302 -8.83 -2.36 -14.17
C PHE A 302 -9.02 -2.53 -12.66
N ARG A 303 -9.79 -1.65 -12.01
CA ARG A 303 -10.20 -1.82 -10.61
C ARG A 303 -10.97 -3.11 -10.39
N ALA A 304 -11.97 -3.40 -11.23
CA ALA A 304 -12.73 -4.64 -11.13
C ALA A 304 -11.85 -5.89 -11.22
N VAL A 305 -10.94 -5.92 -12.20
CA VAL A 305 -10.14 -7.11 -12.52
C VAL A 305 -8.90 -7.26 -11.63
N TYR A 306 -8.23 -6.17 -11.28
CA TYR A 306 -6.96 -6.20 -10.53
C TYR A 306 -7.15 -6.00 -9.02
N TYR A 307 -8.18 -5.26 -8.59
CA TYR A 307 -8.41 -4.96 -7.17
C TYR A 307 -9.50 -5.85 -6.59
N PHE A 308 -10.68 -5.88 -7.19
CA PHE A 308 -11.85 -6.53 -6.59
C PHE A 308 -11.92 -8.03 -6.86
N ALA A 309 -11.66 -8.48 -8.09
CA ALA A 309 -11.72 -9.89 -8.43
C ALA A 309 -10.75 -10.77 -7.60
N PRO A 310 -9.49 -10.37 -7.34
CA PRO A 310 -8.59 -11.14 -6.47
C PRO A 310 -8.93 -11.02 -4.97
N LEU A 311 -9.67 -9.97 -4.56
CA LEU A 311 -10.07 -9.78 -3.17
C LEU A 311 -11.06 -10.86 -2.70
N ALA A 312 -12.01 -11.27 -3.54
CA ALA A 312 -12.99 -12.30 -3.20
C ALA A 312 -12.35 -13.64 -2.78
N PRO A 313 -11.48 -14.28 -3.60
CA PRO A 313 -10.81 -15.51 -3.20
C PRO A 313 -9.84 -15.30 -2.03
N ALA A 314 -9.18 -14.14 -1.91
CA ALA A 314 -8.34 -13.83 -0.75
C ALA A 314 -9.14 -13.74 0.55
N ALA A 315 -10.33 -13.13 0.52
CA ALA A 315 -11.24 -13.05 1.65
C ALA A 315 -11.78 -14.44 2.04
N LEU A 316 -12.15 -15.26 1.05
CA LEU A 316 -12.56 -16.65 1.29
C LEU A 316 -11.41 -17.48 1.88
N ALA A 317 -10.19 -17.33 1.39
CA ALA A 317 -9.02 -18.02 1.93
C ALA A 317 -8.69 -17.56 3.37
N LEU A 318 -8.82 -16.27 3.67
CA LEU A 318 -8.69 -15.74 5.03
C LEU A 318 -9.77 -16.32 5.96
N LEU A 319 -11.02 -16.37 5.50
CA LEU A 319 -12.12 -16.97 6.28
C LEU A 319 -11.89 -18.47 6.52
N ALA A 320 -11.51 -19.21 5.48
CA ALA A 320 -11.25 -20.65 5.56
C ALA A 320 -10.10 -20.96 6.54
N THR A 321 -9.00 -20.20 6.48
CA THR A 321 -7.87 -20.35 7.40
C THR A 321 -8.27 -20.03 8.84
N GLU A 322 -9.10 -19.02 9.07
CA GLU A 322 -9.63 -18.69 10.39
C GLU A 322 -10.56 -19.77 10.95
N LEU A 323 -11.46 -20.31 10.12
CA LEU A 323 -12.36 -21.40 10.52
C LEU A 323 -11.58 -22.67 10.83
N TRP A 324 -10.56 -22.99 10.02
CA TRP A 324 -9.69 -24.13 10.26
C TRP A 324 -8.96 -24.01 11.60
N TRP A 325 -8.37 -22.85 11.90
CA TRP A 325 -7.71 -22.62 13.19
C TRP A 325 -8.65 -22.69 14.37
N ARG A 326 -9.88 -22.15 14.27
CA ARG A 326 -10.87 -22.25 15.35
C ARG A 326 -11.24 -23.70 15.68
N ARG A 327 -11.34 -24.56 14.66
CA ARG A 327 -11.66 -25.99 14.83
C ARG A 327 -10.52 -26.80 15.45
N HIS A 328 -9.27 -26.39 15.24
CA HIS A 328 -8.07 -27.10 15.70
C HIS A 328 -7.41 -26.42 16.91
N GLN A 329 -8.07 -25.43 17.53
CA GLN A 329 -7.64 -24.88 18.80
C GLN A 329 -8.21 -25.72 19.95
N PRO A 330 -7.36 -26.33 20.80
CA PRO A 330 -7.83 -26.88 22.06
C PRO A 330 -8.43 -25.74 22.88
N THR A 331 -9.68 -25.93 23.34
CA THR A 331 -10.41 -25.00 24.20
C THR A 331 -9.63 -24.72 25.48
N THR A 332 -8.78 -23.70 25.46
CA THR A 332 -8.19 -23.13 26.68
C THR A 332 -8.99 -21.89 27.06
N SER A 333 -9.91 -22.12 27.98
CA SER A 333 -10.77 -21.14 28.64
C SER A 333 -9.96 -20.21 29.55
N SER A 334 -9.22 -19.24 29.00
CA SER A 334 -8.83 -18.00 29.70
C SER A 334 -7.98 -17.11 28.80
N GLN A 335 -8.59 -16.22 28.00
CA GLN A 335 -7.92 -15.01 27.49
C GLN A 335 -8.89 -14.03 26.78
N ALA A 336 -10.06 -13.80 27.36
CA ALA A 336 -11.09 -12.93 26.79
C ALA A 336 -10.77 -11.41 26.80
N ASN A 337 -9.54 -10.98 27.11
CA ASN A 337 -9.20 -9.55 27.22
C ASN A 337 -7.95 -9.06 26.47
N GLN A 338 -7.31 -9.87 25.62
CA GLN A 338 -6.10 -9.47 24.90
C GLN A 338 -6.25 -8.62 23.60
N PRO A 339 -7.36 -8.61 22.84
CA PRO A 339 -7.33 -8.01 21.49
C PRO A 339 -7.15 -6.48 21.50
N LEU A 340 -7.63 -5.78 22.53
CA LEU A 340 -7.48 -4.31 22.65
C LEU A 340 -6.09 -3.85 23.10
N ALA A 341 -5.38 -4.67 23.88
CA ALA A 341 -4.01 -4.37 24.31
C ALA A 341 -3.00 -4.59 23.18
N LEU A 342 -3.20 -5.65 22.38
CA LEU A 342 -2.35 -6.00 21.25
C LEU A 342 -2.50 -5.01 20.08
N PHE A 343 -3.70 -4.49 19.83
CA PHE A 343 -3.92 -3.45 18.82
C PHE A 343 -3.19 -2.13 19.18
N ARG A 344 -3.19 -1.76 20.47
CA ARG A 344 -2.45 -0.57 20.96
C ARG A 344 -0.94 -0.75 20.87
N GLN A 345 -0.42 -1.95 21.12
CA GLN A 345 1.01 -2.25 20.99
C GLN A 345 1.48 -2.26 19.52
N ALA A 346 0.68 -2.80 18.60
CA ALA A 346 0.97 -2.73 17.17
C ALA A 346 1.00 -1.28 16.65
N GLN A 347 0.04 -0.45 17.07
CA GLN A 347 -0.01 0.97 16.71
C GLN A 347 1.21 1.74 17.26
N ALA A 348 1.64 1.44 18.49
CA ALA A 348 2.82 2.05 19.09
C ALA A 348 4.11 1.62 18.38
N ALA A 349 4.24 0.34 18.00
CA ALA A 349 5.40 -0.16 17.27
C ALA A 349 5.53 0.49 15.88
N ILE A 350 4.41 0.76 15.21
CA ILE A 350 4.37 1.40 13.89
C ILE A 350 4.66 2.91 13.98
N ASN A 351 4.10 3.61 14.97
CA ASN A 351 4.35 5.05 15.14
C ASN A 351 5.82 5.36 15.51
N THR A 352 6.51 4.42 16.16
CA THR A 352 7.95 4.54 16.45
C THR A 352 8.84 4.32 15.21
N ILE A 353 8.27 3.82 14.11
CA ILE A 353 8.97 3.64 12.82
C ILE A 353 8.69 4.82 11.86
N ALA A 354 7.56 5.52 12.05
CA ALA A 354 7.13 6.65 11.22
C ALA A 354 7.71 8.01 11.62
N ASN A 355 8.24 8.15 12.84
CA ASN A 355 9.11 9.24 13.29
C ASN A 355 10.56 8.75 13.28
#